data_AF-A0A382H3R0-F1
#
_entry.id   AF-A0A382H3R0-F1
#
_cell.length_a   1.000
_cell.length_b   1.000
_cell.length_c   1.000
_cell.angle_alpha   90.00
_cell.angle_beta   90.00
_cell.angle_gamma   90.00
#
_symmetry.space_group_name_H-M   'P 1'
#
loop_
_entity.id
_entity.type
_entity.pdbx_description
1 polymer ?
#
loop_
_entity_poly.entity_id
_entity_poly.type
_entity_poly.pdbx_seq_one_letter_code
_entity_poly.pdbx_strand_id
1 'polypeptide(L)'
;MGTSSDEDGNGVTVDSSGNIYVTGRTGGALDSIANSGSSDIFLVKYDSTGEKQWTKLLGTSSDDYGFGVTVDSSDNIYVTGYTAGGLDNNSNSGSLDIFLVKFNSDGVKQ
;
A
#
# COMPACT_ATOMS: atom_id res chain seq x y z
N MET A 1 8.22 -11.83 -2.56
CA MET A 1 6.75 -11.98 -2.53
C MET A 1 6.25 -11.87 -3.96
N GLY A 2 5.05 -12.37 -4.26
CA GLY A 2 4.45 -12.25 -5.59
C GLY A 2 3.23 -13.16 -5.73
N THR A 3 2.48 -12.96 -6.82
CA THR A 3 1.28 -13.74 -7.14
C THR A 3 1.43 -14.37 -8.53
N SER A 4 0.33 -14.90 -9.10
CA SER A 4 0.30 -15.33 -10.50
C SER A 4 0.07 -14.18 -11.48
N SER A 5 -0.20 -12.97 -10.98
CA SER A 5 -0.38 -11.74 -11.74
C SER A 5 0.85 -10.84 -11.60
N ASP A 6 0.83 -9.66 -12.23
CA ASP A 6 1.92 -8.69 -12.12
C ASP A 6 1.94 -7.99 -10.76
N GLU A 7 3.16 -7.74 -10.26
CA GLU A 7 3.45 -6.89 -9.10
C GLU A 7 4.53 -5.87 -9.45
N ASP A 8 4.28 -4.61 -9.09
CA ASP A 8 5.23 -3.51 -9.27
C ASP A 8 5.54 -2.87 -7.92
N GLY A 9 6.82 -2.86 -7.51
CA GLY A 9 7.29 -2.11 -6.34
C GLY A 9 7.74 -0.71 -6.74
N ASN A 10 7.07 0.32 -6.23
CA ASN A 10 7.23 1.70 -6.72
C ASN A 10 7.94 2.63 -5.74
N GLY A 11 7.76 2.44 -4.43
CA GLY A 11 8.33 3.31 -3.41
C GLY A 11 8.87 2.54 -2.21
N VAL A 12 9.94 3.06 -1.61
CA VAL A 12 10.55 2.51 -0.38
C VAL A 12 10.97 3.62 0.57
N THR A 13 10.81 3.40 1.86
CA THR A 13 11.30 4.28 2.93
C THR A 13 11.70 3.45 4.16
N VAL A 14 12.37 4.09 5.11
CA VAL A 14 12.71 3.51 6.42
C VAL A 14 12.19 4.38 7.55
N ASP A 15 11.84 3.77 8.69
CA ASP A 15 11.50 4.50 9.92
C ASP A 15 12.70 4.72 10.86
N SER A 16 12.47 5.36 12.00
CA SER A 16 13.53 5.67 12.98
C SER A 16 14.19 4.42 13.61
N SER A 17 13.51 3.28 13.57
CA SER A 17 13.98 1.98 14.06
C SER A 17 14.63 1.12 12.97
N GLY A 18 14.69 1.62 11.74
CA GLY A 18 15.23 0.91 10.58
C GLY A 18 14.27 -0.11 9.97
N ASN A 19 12.98 -0.09 10.33
CA ASN A 19 11.99 -0.89 9.61
C ASN A 19 11.81 -0.32 8.20
N ILE A 20 11.67 -1.20 7.22
CA ILE A 20 11.59 -0.86 5.80
C ILE A 20 10.12 -0.97 5.36
N TYR A 21 9.64 0.03 4.65
CA TYR A 21 8.28 0.07 4.12
C TYR A 21 8.34 0.16 2.59
N VAL A 22 7.62 -0.73 1.92
CA VAL A 22 7.54 -0.77 0.45
C VAL A 22 6.08 -0.64 0.02
N THR A 23 5.82 0.20 -0.99
CA THR A 23 4.51 0.31 -1.63
C THR A 23 4.57 0.05 -3.12
N GLY A 24 3.42 -0.26 -3.71
CA GLY A 24 3.31 -0.64 -5.10
C GLY A 24 1.90 -1.11 -5.43
N ARG A 25 1.78 -1.95 -6.46
CA ARG A 25 0.52 -2.63 -6.82
C ARG A 25 0.71 -4.14 -6.92
N THR A 26 -0.37 -4.89 -6.73
CA THR A 26 -0.45 -6.33 -7.01
C THR A 26 -1.73 -6.65 -7.76
N GLY A 27 -1.64 -7.45 -8.82
CA GLY A 27 -2.79 -7.94 -9.57
C GLY A 27 -3.44 -9.20 -9.01
N GLY A 28 -3.07 -9.61 -7.79
CA GLY A 28 -3.54 -10.85 -7.19
C GLY A 28 -3.57 -10.81 -5.66
N ALA A 29 -4.00 -11.92 -5.06
CA ALA A 29 -4.00 -12.08 -3.61
C ALA A 29 -2.56 -12.22 -3.10
N LEU A 30 -2.10 -11.25 -2.31
CA LEU A 30 -0.74 -11.20 -1.78
C LEU A 30 -0.73 -11.63 -0.31
N ASP A 31 0.12 -12.58 0.05
CA ASP A 31 0.22 -13.12 1.42
C ASP A 31 -1.11 -13.61 2.01
N SER A 32 -1.93 -14.27 1.18
CA SER A 32 -3.29 -14.73 1.52
C SER A 32 -4.29 -13.61 1.84
N ILE A 33 -3.94 -12.35 1.59
CA ILE A 33 -4.86 -11.22 1.65
C ILE A 33 -5.53 -11.12 0.29
N ALA A 34 -6.87 -11.14 0.28
CA ALA A 34 -7.64 -11.07 -0.94
C ALA A 34 -7.43 -9.73 -1.65
N ASN A 35 -7.34 -9.79 -2.98
CA ASN A 35 -7.38 -8.62 -3.85
C ASN A 35 -8.84 -8.19 -4.05
N SER A 36 -9.08 -6.89 -4.14
CA SER A 36 -10.40 -6.28 -4.23
C SER A 36 -10.85 -6.04 -5.67
N GLY A 37 -9.90 -6.02 -6.62
CA GLY A 37 -10.14 -5.62 -8.00
C GLY A 37 -9.15 -6.20 -9.00
N SER A 38 -8.72 -5.38 -9.95
CA SER A 38 -7.75 -5.78 -11.00
C SER A 38 -6.31 -5.54 -10.56
N SER A 39 -6.08 -4.50 -9.76
CA SER A 39 -4.81 -4.25 -9.09
C SER A 39 -5.08 -3.48 -7.80
N ASP A 40 -4.52 -3.94 -6.69
CA ASP A 40 -4.64 -3.26 -5.40
C ASP A 40 -3.30 -2.66 -4.99
N ILE A 41 -3.36 -1.57 -4.23
CA ILE A 41 -2.21 -0.98 -3.56
C ILE A 41 -1.73 -1.98 -2.49
N PHE A 42 -0.43 -2.24 -2.43
CA PHE A 42 0.17 -2.90 -1.26
C PHE A 42 1.01 -1.93 -0.43
N LEU A 43 1.06 -2.20 0.88
CA LEU A 43 2.06 -1.68 1.80
C LEU A 43 2.62 -2.85 2.61
N VAL A 44 3.93 -3.06 2.55
CA VAL A 44 4.60 -4.15 3.28
C VAL A 44 5.64 -3.55 4.21
N LYS A 45 5.70 -4.06 5.44
CA LYS A 45 6.75 -3.76 6.41
C LYS A 45 7.72 -4.91 6.53
N TYR A 46 9.01 -4.60 6.53
CA TYR A 46 10.10 -5.46 6.95
C TYR A 46 10.80 -4.84 8.15
N ASP A 47 11.43 -5.66 8.99
CA ASP A 47 12.32 -5.15 10.02
C ASP A 47 13.71 -4.77 9.45
N SER A 48 14.60 -4.29 10.31
CA SER A 48 15.95 -3.87 9.93
C SER A 48 16.86 -5.00 9.47
N THR A 49 16.45 -6.26 9.66
CA THR A 49 17.15 -7.45 9.14
C THR A 49 16.61 -7.91 7.79
N GLY A 50 15.52 -7.30 7.33
CA GLY A 50 14.81 -7.68 6.11
C GLY A 50 13.76 -8.78 6.32
N GLU A 51 13.41 -9.11 7.55
CA GLU A 51 12.33 -10.07 7.84
C GLU A 51 10.97 -9.38 7.71
N LYS A 52 10.07 -9.97 6.94
CA LYS A 52 8.73 -9.41 6.69
C LYS A 52 7.87 -9.48 7.94
N GLN A 53 7.35 -8.33 8.35
CA GLN A 53 6.50 -8.18 9.53
C GLN A 53 5.01 -8.30 9.18
N TRP A 54 4.57 -7.57 8.16
CA TRP A 54 3.18 -7.60 7.73
C TRP A 54 3.00 -7.05 6.31
N THR A 55 1.84 -7.39 5.73
CA THR A 55 1.35 -6.89 4.44
C THR A 55 -0.03 -6.29 4.63
N LYS A 56 -0.32 -5.19 3.94
CA LYS A 56 -1.64 -4.58 3.83
C LYS A 56 -1.98 -4.41 2.36
N LEU A 57 -3.21 -4.74 1.99
CA LEU A 57 -3.79 -4.39 0.71
C LEU A 57 -4.87 -3.33 0.92
N LEU A 58 -4.93 -2.39 -0.01
CA LEU A 58 -5.92 -1.34 -0.08
C LEU A 58 -6.32 -1.15 -1.54
N GLY A 59 -7.60 -1.15 -1.84
CA GLY A 59 -8.06 -1.08 -3.21
C GLY A 59 -9.57 -1.02 -3.30
N THR A 60 -10.02 -1.00 -4.54
CA THR A 60 -11.38 -0.89 -5.00
C THR A 60 -11.66 -2.06 -5.94
N SER A 61 -12.80 -2.07 -6.64
CA SER A 61 -13.06 -3.07 -7.66
C SER A 61 -12.26 -2.87 -8.97
N SER A 62 -11.50 -1.78 -9.07
CA SER A 62 -10.79 -1.34 -10.28
C SER A 62 -9.26 -1.44 -10.11
N ASP A 63 -8.50 -0.63 -10.86
CA ASP A 63 -7.05 -0.52 -10.77
C ASP A 63 -6.62 0.57 -9.78
N ASP A 64 -5.84 0.19 -8.77
CA ASP A 64 -5.36 1.08 -7.71
C ASP A 64 -3.84 0.92 -7.53
N TYR A 65 -3.12 2.05 -7.48
CA TYR A 65 -1.66 2.07 -7.54
C TYR A 65 -1.06 2.93 -6.45
N GLY A 66 -0.19 2.34 -5.63
CA GLY A 66 0.68 3.07 -4.71
C GLY A 66 1.98 3.47 -5.41
N PHE A 67 2.35 4.75 -5.35
CA PHE A 67 3.57 5.28 -5.96
C PHE A 67 4.57 5.86 -4.97
N GLY A 68 4.07 6.41 -3.86
CA GLY A 68 4.91 7.07 -2.86
C GLY A 68 4.64 6.53 -1.47
N VAL A 69 5.70 6.40 -0.68
CA VAL A 69 5.62 6.11 0.75
C VAL A 69 6.64 6.95 1.51
N THR A 70 6.23 7.54 2.63
CA THR A 70 7.13 8.26 3.54
C THR A 70 6.73 7.98 4.99
N VAL A 71 7.65 8.22 5.91
CA VAL A 71 7.43 8.08 7.36
C VAL A 71 7.69 9.43 8.05
N ASP A 72 6.87 9.80 9.04
CA ASP A 72 7.09 11.00 9.86
C ASP A 72 7.94 10.72 11.11
N SER A 73 8.28 11.75 11.89
CA SER A 73 9.08 11.62 13.11
C SER A 73 8.39 10.86 14.25
N SER A 74 7.12 10.50 14.09
CA SER A 74 6.35 9.68 15.02
C SER A 74 6.09 8.27 14.44
N ASP A 75 6.88 7.88 13.44
CA ASP A 75 6.81 6.60 12.73
C ASP A 75 5.42 6.30 12.13
N ASN A 76 4.64 7.34 11.81
CA ASN A 76 3.45 7.16 10.98
C ASN A 76 3.85 7.07 9.52
N ILE A 77 3.18 6.20 8.78
CA ILE A 77 3.44 5.91 7.38
C ILE A 77 2.37 6.59 6.53
N TYR A 78 2.80 7.24 5.45
CA TYR A 78 1.91 7.92 4.52
C TYR A 78 2.14 7.31 3.14
N VAL A 79 1.06 6.85 2.50
CA VAL A 79 1.11 6.28 1.14
C VAL A 79 0.27 7.14 0.21
N THR A 80 0.78 7.38 -0.99
CA THR A 80 0.11 8.17 -2.03
C THR A 80 0.08 7.43 -3.36
N GLY A 81 -0.92 7.75 -4.18
CA GLY A 81 -1.02 7.30 -5.55
C GLY A 81 -2.39 7.64 -6.13
N TYR A 82 -2.95 6.75 -6.96
CA TYR A 82 -4.32 6.90 -7.44
C TYR A 82 -5.18 5.67 -7.19
N THR A 83 -6.50 5.89 -7.24
CA THR A 83 -7.51 4.83 -7.33
C THR A 83 -8.40 5.05 -8.55
N ALA A 84 -8.79 3.97 -9.24
CA ALA A 84 -9.78 4.00 -10.33
C ALA A 84 -11.20 3.65 -9.84
N GLY A 85 -11.45 3.92 -8.56
CA GLY A 85 -12.69 3.66 -7.86
C GLY A 85 -12.80 4.46 -6.56
N GLY A 86 -13.95 4.36 -5.91
CA GLY A 86 -14.23 5.07 -4.66
C GLY A 86 -13.61 4.34 -3.47
N LEU A 87 -12.47 4.84 -2.98
CA LEU A 87 -11.76 4.25 -1.85
C LEU A 87 -12.28 4.81 -0.51
N ASP A 88 -12.43 3.95 0.51
CA ASP A 88 -12.74 4.34 1.89
C ASP A 88 -14.02 5.20 2.03
N ASN A 89 -15.10 4.78 1.35
CA ASN A 89 -16.39 5.48 1.28
C ASN A 89 -16.35 6.83 0.57
N ASN A 90 -15.26 7.18 -0.12
CA ASN A 90 -15.25 8.31 -1.03
C ASN A 90 -15.89 7.92 -2.37
N SER A 91 -16.47 8.91 -3.06
CA SER A 91 -16.99 8.73 -4.42
C SER A 91 -15.88 8.96 -5.44
N ASN A 92 -15.84 8.09 -6.46
CA ASN A 92 -14.94 8.29 -7.59
C ASN A 92 -15.40 9.47 -8.45
N SER A 93 -14.49 10.40 -8.76
CA SER A 93 -14.78 11.63 -9.51
C SER A 93 -14.00 11.67 -10.82
N GLY A 94 -14.48 10.91 -11.82
CA GLY A 94 -13.85 10.84 -13.13
C GLY A 94 -13.27 9.46 -13.39
N SER A 95 -12.04 9.38 -13.91
CA SER A 95 -11.37 8.09 -14.17
C SER A 95 -10.45 7.66 -13.03
N LEU A 96 -9.57 8.56 -12.58
CA LEU A 96 -8.56 8.31 -11.56
C LEU A 96 -8.64 9.43 -10.51
N ASP A 97 -8.68 9.07 -9.24
CA ASP A 97 -8.61 10.01 -8.13
C ASP A 97 -7.32 9.83 -7.35
N ILE A 98 -6.77 10.93 -6.84
CA ILE A 98 -5.61 10.86 -5.94
C ILE A 98 -6.04 10.34 -4.56
N PHE A 99 -5.12 9.68 -3.86
CA PHE A 99 -5.30 9.39 -2.44
C PHE A 99 -4.05 9.73 -1.63
N LEU A 100 -4.27 9.97 -0.34
CA LEU A 100 -3.28 9.93 0.73
C LEU A 100 -3.90 9.10 1.85
N VAL A 101 -3.21 8.04 2.26
CA VAL A 101 -3.62 7.23 3.42
C VAL A 101 -2.53 7.25 4.47
N LYS A 102 -2.94 7.34 5.74
CA LYS A 102 -2.05 7.27 6.89
C LYS A 102 -2.20 5.94 7.59
N PHE A 103 -1.09 5.32 7.95
CA PHE A 103 -1.02 4.19 8.89
C PHE A 103 -0.15 4.59 10.07
N ASN A 104 -0.45 4.06 11.26
CA ASN A 104 0.50 4.11 12.37
C ASN A 104 1.62 3.05 12.18
N SER A 105 2.63 3.04 13.06
CA SER A 105 3.79 2.13 13.00
C SER A 105 3.43 0.63 13.01
N ASP A 106 2.25 0.29 13.54
CA ASP A 106 1.69 -1.06 13.61
C ASP A 106 0.89 -1.46 12.36
N GLY A 107 0.80 -0.56 11.37
CA GLY A 107 0.06 -0.79 10.14
C GLY A 107 -1.46 -0.68 10.30
N VAL A 108 -1.94 0.05 11.32
CA VAL A 108 -3.37 0.38 11.49
C VAL A 108 -3.65 1.69 10.77
N LYS A 109 -4.55 1.64 9.78
CA LYS A 109 -5.03 2.82 9.05
C LYS A 109 -5.69 3.82 9.99
N GLN A 110 -5.39 5.11 9.84
CA GLN A 110 -5.90 6.22 10.66
C GLN A 110 -6.91 7.07 9.90
#